data_AF-A0A5C8L8M0-F1
#
_entry.id   AF-A0A5C8L8M0-F1
#
_cell.length_a   1.000
_cell.length_b   1.000
_cell.length_c   1.000
_cell.angle_alpha   90.00
_cell.angle_beta   90.00
_cell.angle_gamma   90.00
#
_symmetry.space_group_name_H-M   'P 1'
#
loop_
_entity.id
_entity.type
_entity.pdbx_description
1 polymer ?
#
loop_
_entity_poly.entity_id
_entity_poly.type
_entity_poly.pdbx_seq_one_letter_code
_entity_poly.pdbx_strand_id
1 'polypeptide(L)'
;MKRLIFLLFLSLNLNACFYLKKAREIEFYELESPEKSVFNLTGYVFETNGNLQNQRQEIANHFEKSATDNLNYFTTNRLVPDQSINVYLHYTTDYDATVNLLNPMVDKLLYDDNRDTWEGEQDYQRRVDRRRRRARANNTHYYMSIYLMDDNGNDVLGQEGLSKEIAIKNLDRLRKKLSR
;
A
#
# COMPACT_ATOMS: atom_id res chain seq x y z
N MET A 1 -8.12 -46.59 -3.74
CA MET A 1 -8.06 -45.49 -4.72
C MET A 1 -9.09 -44.38 -4.48
N LYS A 2 -10.42 -44.64 -4.48
CA LYS A 2 -11.44 -43.59 -4.32
C LYS A 2 -11.28 -42.69 -3.07
N ARG A 3 -10.98 -43.27 -1.91
CA ARG A 3 -10.71 -42.52 -0.65
C ARG A 3 -9.45 -41.64 -0.73
N LEU A 4 -8.46 -42.08 -1.48
CA LEU A 4 -7.18 -41.39 -1.64
C LEU A 4 -7.33 -40.20 -2.61
N ILE A 5 -8.10 -40.39 -3.69
CA ILE A 5 -8.50 -39.31 -4.61
C ILE A 5 -9.34 -38.25 -3.87
N PHE A 6 -10.29 -38.67 -3.02
CA PHE A 6 -11.08 -37.76 -2.20
C PHE A 6 -10.21 -36.94 -1.23
N LEU A 7 -9.26 -37.58 -0.53
CA LEU A 7 -8.33 -36.87 0.36
C LEU A 7 -7.41 -35.92 -0.39
N LEU A 8 -6.99 -36.26 -1.61
CA LEU A 8 -6.17 -35.40 -2.46
C LEU A 8 -6.98 -34.20 -2.99
N PHE A 9 -8.25 -34.41 -3.33
CA PHE A 9 -9.17 -33.32 -3.68
C PHE A 9 -9.44 -32.42 -2.47
N LEU A 10 -9.64 -33.00 -1.29
CA LEU A 10 -9.84 -32.26 -0.05
C LEU A 10 -8.59 -31.46 0.32
N SER A 11 -7.39 -32.03 0.19
CA SER A 11 -6.13 -31.33 0.48
C SER A 11 -5.84 -30.19 -0.50
N LEU A 12 -6.20 -30.35 -1.77
CA LEU A 12 -6.13 -29.26 -2.76
C LEU A 12 -7.11 -28.12 -2.42
N ASN A 13 -8.34 -28.44 -2.01
CA ASN A 13 -9.33 -27.45 -1.58
C ASN A 13 -8.98 -26.80 -0.23
N LEU A 14 -8.30 -27.52 0.67
CA LEU A 14 -7.79 -27.00 1.95
C LEU A 14 -6.68 -25.96 1.77
N ASN A 15 -5.88 -26.08 0.71
CA ASN A 15 -4.79 -25.16 0.40
C ASN A 15 -5.15 -24.10 -0.66
N ALA A 16 -6.34 -24.18 -1.26
CA ALA A 16 -6.77 -23.25 -2.29
C ALA A 16 -7.30 -21.94 -1.67
N CYS A 17 -6.37 -21.02 -1.38
CA CYS A 17 -6.69 -19.61 -1.23
C CYS A 17 -6.70 -18.96 -2.62
N PHE A 18 -7.86 -18.45 -3.03
CA PHE A 18 -7.99 -17.71 -4.29
C PHE A 18 -7.94 -16.22 -4.01
N TYR A 19 -7.17 -15.47 -4.80
CA TYR A 19 -7.24 -14.02 -4.80
C TYR A 19 -8.53 -13.56 -5.49
N LEU A 20 -9.38 -12.85 -4.74
CA LEU A 20 -10.47 -12.07 -5.31
C LEU A 20 -9.98 -10.72 -5.83
N LYS A 21 -8.96 -10.18 -5.17
CA LYS A 21 -8.31 -8.92 -5.50
C LYS A 21 -6.85 -9.05 -5.09
N LYS A 22 -5.95 -8.64 -5.98
CA LYS A 22 -4.54 -8.48 -5.67
C LYS A 22 -4.23 -6.99 -5.63
N ALA A 23 -3.45 -6.56 -4.66
CA ALA A 23 -2.93 -5.21 -4.59
C ALA A 23 -2.01 -4.92 -5.78
N ARG A 24 -1.86 -3.64 -6.11
CA ARG A 24 -0.92 -3.18 -7.16
C ARG A 24 0.50 -3.64 -6.85
N GLU A 25 1.12 -4.37 -7.77
CA GLU A 25 2.50 -4.84 -7.61
C GLU A 25 3.48 -3.81 -8.17
N ILE A 26 4.36 -3.27 -7.31
CA ILE A 26 5.42 -2.33 -7.70
C ILE A 26 6.75 -2.90 -7.23
N GLU A 27 7.60 -3.34 -8.16
CA GLU A 27 8.89 -3.97 -7.81
C GLU A 27 9.86 -2.97 -7.17
N PHE A 28 9.98 -1.78 -7.75
CA PHE A 28 10.83 -0.71 -7.22
C PHE A 28 10.04 0.58 -7.09
N TYR A 29 9.72 1.18 -8.23
CA TYR A 29 8.88 2.34 -8.36
C TYR A 29 8.21 2.31 -9.73
N GLU A 30 7.22 3.16 -9.90
CA GLU A 30 6.59 3.44 -11.18
C GLU A 30 6.38 4.94 -11.34
N LEU A 31 6.27 5.39 -12.58
CA LEU A 31 5.82 6.74 -12.90
C LEU A 31 4.34 6.68 -13.28
N GLU A 32 3.49 7.12 -12.36
CA GLU A 32 2.05 7.21 -12.57
C GLU A 32 1.73 8.42 -13.46
N SER A 33 0.92 8.20 -14.51
CA SER A 33 0.54 9.26 -15.43
C SER A 33 -0.33 10.34 -14.75
N PRO A 34 -0.26 11.60 -15.22
CA PRO A 34 -1.04 12.71 -14.66
C PRO A 34 -2.55 12.41 -14.55
N GLU A 35 -3.13 11.74 -15.54
CA GLU A 35 -4.56 11.38 -15.60
C GLU A 35 -5.03 10.50 -14.43
N LYS A 36 -4.12 9.70 -13.85
CA LYS A 36 -4.42 8.81 -12.72
C LYS A 36 -4.08 9.45 -11.38
N SER A 37 -3.37 10.57 -11.39
CA SER A 37 -2.86 11.22 -10.19
C SER A 37 -3.86 12.19 -9.56
N VAL A 38 -3.77 12.38 -8.24
CA VAL A 38 -4.60 13.34 -7.50
C VAL A 38 -4.28 14.80 -7.88
N PHE A 39 -3.05 15.08 -8.30
CA PHE A 39 -2.57 16.44 -8.56
C PHE A 39 -2.47 16.80 -10.05
N ASN A 40 -2.89 15.91 -10.95
CA ASN A 40 -2.66 16.03 -12.39
C ASN A 40 -1.17 16.25 -12.73
N LEU A 41 -0.28 15.54 -12.02
CA LEU A 41 1.17 15.55 -12.18
C LEU A 41 1.66 14.10 -12.27
N THR A 42 2.78 13.88 -12.95
CA THR A 42 3.43 12.58 -12.98
C THR A 42 3.94 12.23 -11.58
N GLY A 43 3.49 11.09 -11.04
CA GLY A 43 3.81 10.66 -9.69
C GLY A 43 4.91 9.61 -9.67
N TYR A 44 5.94 9.81 -8.84
CA TYR A 44 6.86 8.73 -8.47
C TYR A 44 6.21 7.90 -7.36
N VAL A 45 5.77 6.68 -7.67
CA VAL A 45 5.00 5.84 -6.75
C VAL A 45 5.80 4.61 -6.36
N PHE A 46 5.81 4.28 -5.07
CA PHE A 46 6.46 3.07 -4.55
C PHE A 46 5.77 2.55 -3.29
N GLU A 47 6.00 1.28 -2.99
CA GLU A 47 5.52 0.63 -1.77
C GLU A 47 6.46 0.92 -0.57
N THR A 48 5.84 1.14 0.58
CA THR A 48 6.47 1.47 1.87
C THR A 48 6.10 0.45 2.94
N ASN A 49 6.87 0.41 4.02
CA ASN A 49 6.59 -0.46 5.17
C ASN A 49 5.37 -0.04 6.04
N GLY A 50 4.68 1.07 5.70
CA GLY A 50 3.54 1.60 6.46
C GLY A 50 3.86 2.23 7.82
N ASN A 51 5.13 2.29 8.26
CA ASN A 51 5.51 2.93 9.52
C ASN A 51 5.59 4.46 9.35
N LEU A 52 4.46 5.14 9.55
CA LEU A 52 4.33 6.59 9.37
C LEU A 52 5.35 7.41 10.18
N GLN A 53 5.70 6.99 11.40
CA GLN A 53 6.66 7.73 12.22
C GLN A 53 8.07 7.67 11.62
N ASN A 54 8.52 6.46 11.24
CA ASN A 54 9.79 6.28 10.56
C ASN A 54 9.82 7.03 9.23
N GLN A 55 8.72 6.96 8.47
CA GLN A 55 8.60 7.66 7.20
C GLN A 55 8.76 9.17 7.34
N ARG A 56 8.05 9.79 8.29
CA ARG A 56 8.18 11.23 8.54
C ARG A 56 9.59 11.63 8.92
N GLN A 57 10.27 10.83 9.75
CA GLN A 57 11.65 11.09 10.14
C GLN A 57 12.61 11.00 8.95
N GLU A 58 12.49 9.96 8.12
CA GLU A 58 13.37 9.78 6.97
C GLU A 58 13.13 10.81 5.88
N ILE A 59 11.88 11.23 5.65
CA ILE A 59 11.55 12.36 4.75
C ILE A 59 12.19 13.64 5.28
N ALA A 60 11.98 13.96 6.56
CA ALA A 60 12.55 15.16 7.16
C ALA A 60 14.07 15.18 7.05
N ASN A 61 14.73 14.07 7.35
CA ASN A 61 16.18 13.93 7.24
C ASN A 61 16.66 14.05 5.77
N HIS A 62 15.95 13.44 4.82
CA HIS A 62 16.33 13.46 3.41
C HIS A 62 16.24 14.86 2.80
N PHE A 63 15.23 15.63 3.18
CA PHE A 63 14.99 16.99 2.65
C PHE A 63 15.49 18.11 3.58
N GLU A 64 16.15 17.76 4.69
CA GLU A 64 16.60 18.66 5.75
C GLU A 64 15.48 19.60 6.24
N LYS A 65 14.35 19.00 6.59
CA LYS A 65 13.16 19.68 7.11
C LYS A 65 13.09 19.63 8.62
N SER A 66 12.48 20.66 9.19
CA SER A 66 12.20 20.74 10.61
C SER A 66 11.05 19.81 11.00
N ALA A 67 10.97 19.41 12.27
CA ALA A 67 9.87 18.60 12.77
C ALA A 67 8.50 19.31 12.73
N THR A 68 8.51 20.65 12.64
CA THR A 68 7.30 21.48 12.53
C THR A 68 6.85 21.71 11.09
N ASP A 69 7.66 21.32 10.10
CA ASP A 69 7.32 21.52 8.70
C ASP A 69 6.17 20.60 8.28
N ASN A 70 5.34 21.09 7.36
CA ASN A 70 4.36 20.25 6.71
C ASN A 70 5.06 19.32 5.71
N LEU A 71 5.33 18.09 6.12
CA LEU A 71 6.01 17.12 5.26
C LEU A 71 5.15 16.60 4.11
N ASN A 72 3.84 16.88 4.09
CA ASN A 72 2.99 16.50 2.94
C ASN A 72 3.11 17.48 1.77
N TYR A 73 3.55 18.71 2.03
CA TYR A 73 3.76 19.73 1.01
C TYR A 73 4.84 20.71 1.45
N PHE A 74 5.94 20.76 0.69
CA PHE A 74 7.06 21.65 0.99
C PHE A 74 7.91 21.93 -0.25
N THR A 75 8.70 23.00 -0.19
CA THR A 75 9.67 23.36 -1.24
C THR A 75 11.08 22.94 -0.86
N THR A 76 11.90 22.46 -1.80
CA THR A 76 13.28 22.03 -1.55
C THR A 76 14.18 22.21 -2.77
N ASN A 77 15.47 22.44 -2.53
CA ASN A 77 16.52 22.48 -3.56
C ASN A 77 17.40 21.21 -3.52
N ARG A 78 16.99 20.19 -2.76
CA ARG A 78 17.76 18.95 -2.57
C ARG A 78 17.51 17.91 -3.67
N LEU A 79 16.42 18.04 -4.41
CA LEU A 79 16.05 17.10 -5.47
C LEU A 79 16.83 17.35 -6.76
N VAL A 80 16.90 18.61 -7.18
CA VAL A 80 17.58 19.05 -8.39
C VAL A 80 18.46 20.26 -8.03
N PRO A 81 19.77 20.23 -8.34
CA PRO A 81 20.67 21.34 -8.07
C PRO A 81 20.16 22.65 -8.66
N ASP A 82 20.31 23.73 -7.90
CA ASP A 82 19.98 25.12 -8.30
C ASP A 82 18.52 25.35 -8.73
N GLN A 83 17.62 24.41 -8.45
CA GLN A 83 16.18 24.53 -8.71
C GLN A 83 15.40 24.40 -7.41
N SER A 84 14.46 25.31 -7.18
CA SER A 84 13.48 25.15 -6.11
C SER A 84 12.33 24.29 -6.63
N ILE A 85 12.08 23.19 -5.93
CA ILE A 85 11.11 22.16 -6.30
C ILE A 85 10.05 22.08 -5.22
N ASN A 86 8.79 22.27 -5.62
CA ASN A 86 7.64 21.99 -4.79
C ASN A 86 7.36 20.48 -4.79
N VAL A 87 7.32 19.89 -3.60
CA VAL A 87 7.12 18.46 -3.36
C VAL A 87 5.76 18.26 -2.72
N TYR A 88 4.96 17.37 -3.30
CA TYR A 88 3.69 16.93 -2.75
C TYR A 88 3.77 15.43 -2.46
N LEU A 89 3.43 15.03 -1.23
CA LEU A 89 3.37 13.63 -0.84
C LEU A 89 1.92 13.20 -0.68
N HIS A 90 1.58 12.04 -1.25
CA HIS A 90 0.29 11.41 -1.10
C HIS A 90 0.46 9.97 -0.64
N TYR A 91 -0.38 9.54 0.30
CA TYR A 91 -0.34 8.20 0.87
C TYR A 91 -1.61 7.47 0.50
N THR A 92 -1.47 6.27 -0.05
CA THR A 92 -2.60 5.39 -0.38
C THR A 92 -2.37 4.00 0.20
N THR A 93 -3.45 3.24 0.31
CA THR A 93 -3.39 1.85 0.75
C THR A 93 -4.15 0.98 -0.23
N ASP A 94 -3.59 -0.18 -0.53
CA ASP A 94 -4.30 -1.25 -1.24
C ASP A 94 -4.25 -2.52 -0.39
N TYR A 95 -5.01 -3.55 -0.75
CA TYR A 95 -4.98 -4.81 -0.02
C TYR A 95 -5.27 -6.03 -0.89
N ASP A 96 -4.60 -7.13 -0.55
CA ASP A 96 -4.94 -8.44 -1.07
C ASP A 96 -6.20 -8.98 -0.40
N ALA A 97 -7.20 -9.31 -1.21
CA ALA A 97 -8.39 -10.01 -0.77
C ALA A 97 -8.31 -11.47 -1.22
N THR A 98 -8.23 -12.39 -0.27
CA THR A 98 -8.29 -13.82 -0.53
C THR A 98 -9.57 -14.42 0.02
N VAL A 99 -10.10 -15.43 -0.68
CA VAL A 99 -11.16 -16.30 -0.19
C VAL A 99 -10.64 -17.72 -0.10
N ASN A 100 -10.84 -18.30 1.08
CA ASN A 100 -10.75 -19.73 1.29
C ASN A 100 -12.18 -20.29 1.29
N LEU A 101 -12.47 -21.21 0.37
CA LEU A 101 -13.79 -21.82 0.19
C LEU A 101 -14.26 -22.60 1.43
N LEU A 102 -13.36 -22.91 2.36
CA LEU A 102 -13.66 -23.60 3.61
C LEU A 102 -13.99 -22.67 4.76
N ASN A 103 -13.66 -21.37 4.68
CA ASN A 103 -13.99 -20.43 5.74
C ASN A 103 -15.49 -20.42 6.07
N PRO A 104 -16.42 -20.38 5.09
CA PRO A 104 -17.85 -20.45 5.38
C PRO A 104 -18.28 -21.78 6.01
N MET A 105 -17.63 -22.90 5.66
CA MET A 105 -17.93 -24.22 6.25
C MET A 105 -17.44 -24.31 7.69
N VAL A 106 -16.22 -23.85 7.97
CA VAL A 106 -15.65 -23.80 9.33
C VAL A 106 -16.43 -22.84 10.20
N ASP A 107 -16.78 -21.66 9.67
CA ASP A 107 -17.58 -20.67 10.39
C ASP A 107 -18.98 -21.22 10.70
N LYS A 108 -19.59 -21.99 9.78
CA LYS A 108 -20.87 -22.68 10.02
C LYS A 108 -20.78 -23.83 11.04
N LEU A 109 -19.68 -24.59 11.04
CA LEU A 109 -19.42 -25.67 12.01
C LEU A 109 -19.22 -25.12 13.43
N LEU A 110 -18.47 -24.02 13.57
CA LEU A 110 -18.24 -23.34 14.85
C LEU A 110 -19.48 -22.59 15.36
N TYR A 111 -20.44 -22.31 14.47
CA TYR A 111 -21.70 -21.64 14.80
C TYR A 111 -22.79 -22.63 15.29
N ASP A 112 -22.65 -23.93 15.00
CA ASP A 112 -23.69 -24.92 15.30
C ASP A 112 -23.83 -25.22 16.82
N ASP A 113 -22.80 -24.96 17.63
CA ASP A 113 -22.80 -25.33 19.06
C ASP A 113 -23.61 -24.40 19.99
N ASN A 114 -24.12 -23.24 19.53
CA ASN A 114 -24.81 -22.25 20.38
C ASN A 114 -26.03 -21.56 19.70
N ARG A 115 -26.82 -22.31 18.93
CA ARG A 115 -27.80 -21.77 17.97
C ARG A 115 -28.99 -20.96 18.50
N ASP A 116 -29.35 -21.01 19.78
CA ASP A 116 -30.71 -20.58 20.19
C ASP A 116 -30.77 -19.26 20.98
N THR A 117 -29.69 -18.45 20.99
CA THR A 117 -29.71 -17.14 21.65
C THR A 117 -29.32 -16.02 20.71
N TRP A 118 -30.02 -14.88 20.81
CA TRP A 118 -29.68 -13.64 20.09
C TRP A 118 -28.23 -13.17 20.36
N GLU A 119 -27.70 -13.49 21.55
CA GLU A 119 -26.32 -13.22 21.93
C GLU A 119 -25.30 -14.07 21.14
N GLY A 120 -25.66 -15.32 20.82
CA GLY A 120 -24.84 -16.22 19.99
C GLY A 120 -24.64 -15.71 18.57
N GLU A 121 -25.69 -15.17 17.96
CA GLU A 121 -25.62 -14.55 16.61
C GLU A 121 -24.73 -13.31 16.60
N GLN A 122 -24.89 -12.42 17.59
CA GLN A 122 -24.04 -11.23 17.66
C GLN A 122 -22.56 -11.56 17.87
N ASP A 123 -22.25 -12.52 18.74
CA ASP A 123 -20.87 -12.89 19.01
C ASP A 123 -20.22 -13.57 17.79
N TYR A 124 -20.98 -14.36 17.03
CA TYR A 124 -20.54 -14.91 15.75
C TYR A 124 -20.21 -13.81 14.73
N GLN A 125 -21.10 -12.85 14.50
CA GLN A 125 -20.84 -11.74 13.57
C GLN A 125 -19.60 -10.94 14.00
N ARG A 126 -19.44 -10.67 15.30
CA ARG A 126 -18.23 -10.00 15.83
C ARG A 126 -16.96 -10.81 15.62
N ARG A 127 -17.01 -12.15 15.65
CA ARG A 127 -15.84 -13.02 15.36
C ARG A 127 -15.48 -13.00 13.88
N VAL A 128 -16.46 -13.13 13.00
CA VAL A 128 -16.29 -13.04 11.54
C VAL A 128 -15.71 -11.69 11.15
N ASP A 129 -16.25 -10.60 11.69
CA ASP A 129 -15.75 -9.24 11.44
C ASP A 129 -14.33 -9.03 11.96
N ARG A 130 -13.99 -9.54 13.15
CA ARG A 130 -12.62 -9.48 13.68
C ARG A 130 -11.64 -10.25 12.78
N ARG A 131 -12.02 -11.44 12.29
CA ARG A 131 -11.21 -12.22 11.36
C ARG A 131 -11.01 -11.47 10.03
N ARG A 132 -12.07 -10.89 9.46
CA ARG A 132 -11.99 -10.08 8.24
C ARG A 132 -11.12 -8.84 8.41
N ARG A 133 -11.25 -8.12 9.53
CA ARG A 133 -10.40 -6.95 9.85
C ARG A 133 -8.93 -7.33 9.99
N ARG A 134 -8.62 -8.43 10.68
CA ARG A 134 -7.25 -8.95 10.80
C ARG A 134 -6.68 -9.38 9.46
N ALA A 135 -7.46 -10.09 8.65
CA ALA A 135 -7.03 -10.50 7.31
C ALA A 135 -6.73 -9.28 6.43
N ARG A 136 -7.56 -8.23 6.47
CA ARG A 136 -7.28 -6.96 5.77
C ARG A 136 -6.02 -6.28 6.29
N ALA A 137 -5.88 -6.15 7.61
CA ALA A 137 -4.71 -5.50 8.21
C ALA A 137 -3.39 -6.19 7.85
N ASN A 138 -3.38 -7.53 7.84
CA ASN A 138 -2.19 -8.31 7.48
C ASN A 138 -1.85 -8.27 5.98
N ASN A 139 -2.81 -7.91 5.14
CA ASN A 139 -2.69 -7.88 3.69
C ASN A 139 -2.74 -6.45 3.13
N THR A 140 -2.53 -5.44 3.97
CA THR A 140 -2.54 -4.04 3.54
C THR A 140 -1.17 -3.64 3.04
N HIS A 141 -1.12 -3.12 1.82
CA HIS A 141 0.04 -2.52 1.19
C HIS A 141 -0.08 -1.00 1.28
N TYR A 142 1.03 -0.33 1.60
CA TYR A 142 1.08 1.11 1.80
C TYR A 142 1.92 1.75 0.71
N TYR A 143 1.36 2.66 -0.07
CA TYR A 143 2.05 3.33 -1.16
C TYR A 143 2.23 4.81 -0.85
N MET A 144 3.35 5.33 -1.34
CA MET A 144 3.65 6.76 -1.33
C MET A 144 3.82 7.23 -2.77
N SER A 145 3.05 8.25 -3.14
CA SER A 145 3.21 8.98 -4.39
C SER A 145 3.87 10.32 -4.11
N ILE A 146 4.93 10.62 -4.86
CA ILE A 146 5.68 11.88 -4.77
C ILE A 146 5.53 12.63 -6.08
N TYR A 147 5.03 13.86 -6.00
CA TYR A 147 4.84 14.74 -7.15
C TYR A 147 5.74 15.96 -7.04
N LEU A 148 6.35 16.36 -8.16
CA LEU A 148 7.37 17.39 -8.21
C LEU A 148 6.98 18.47 -9.22
N MET A 149 6.97 19.71 -8.76
CA MET A 149 6.66 20.87 -9.59
C MET A 149 7.76 21.92 -9.44
N ASP A 150 8.28 22.44 -10.55
CA ASP A 150 9.28 23.53 -10.51
C ASP A 150 8.64 24.88 -10.14
N ASP A 151 9.47 25.91 -10.01
CA ASP A 151 9.03 27.28 -9.70
C ASP A 151 8.16 27.91 -10.80
N ASN A 152 8.20 27.38 -12.02
CA ASN A 152 7.38 27.83 -13.15
C ASN A 152 6.04 27.08 -13.25
N GLY A 153 5.80 26.11 -12.36
CA GLY A 153 4.59 25.28 -12.38
C GLY A 153 4.66 24.06 -13.29
N ASN A 154 5.85 23.69 -13.78
CA ASN A 154 6.04 22.54 -14.66
C ASN A 154 6.18 21.23 -13.87
N ASP A 155 5.61 20.17 -14.41
CA ASP A 155 5.81 18.80 -13.93
C ASP A 155 7.25 18.33 -14.22
N VAL A 156 8.06 18.19 -13.17
CA VAL A 156 9.47 17.79 -13.29
C VAL A 156 9.60 16.33 -13.72
N LEU A 157 8.66 15.45 -13.35
CA LEU A 157 8.73 14.02 -13.64
C LEU A 157 8.07 13.67 -14.99
N GLY A 158 7.16 14.51 -15.45
CA GLY A 158 6.48 14.38 -16.75
C GLY A 158 7.31 14.85 -17.94
N GLN A 159 8.36 15.64 -17.71
CA GLN A 159 9.24 16.14 -18.77
C GLN A 159 10.50 15.28 -18.92
N GLU A 160 10.89 14.97 -20.16
CA GLU A 160 12.18 14.35 -20.42
C GLU A 160 13.32 15.34 -20.17
N GLY A 161 14.41 14.89 -19.55
CA GLY A 161 15.61 15.70 -19.33
C GLY A 161 16.35 15.42 -18.02
N LEU A 162 17.43 16.18 -17.82
CA LEU A 162 18.36 16.00 -16.70
C LEU A 162 17.68 16.19 -15.33
N SER A 163 16.76 17.15 -15.20
CA SER A 163 16.03 17.38 -13.94
C SER A 163 15.24 16.14 -13.50
N LYS A 164 14.56 15.46 -14.42
CA LYS A 164 13.84 14.21 -14.16
C LYS A 164 14.79 13.11 -13.69
N GLU A 165 15.90 12.90 -14.40
CA GLU A 165 16.87 11.84 -14.05
C GLU A 165 17.48 12.05 -12.66
N ILE A 166 17.88 13.29 -12.34
CA ILE A 166 18.44 13.64 -11.04
C ILE A 166 17.37 13.48 -9.94
N ALA A 167 16.15 13.96 -10.18
CA ALA A 167 15.05 13.83 -9.25
C ALA A 167 14.75 12.35 -8.95
N ILE A 168 14.58 11.50 -9.97
CA ILE A 168 14.36 10.05 -9.82
C ILE A 168 15.48 9.40 -9.01
N LYS A 169 16.74 9.75 -9.28
CA LYS A 169 17.89 9.21 -8.53
C LYS A 169 17.85 9.59 -7.05
N ASN A 170 17.46 10.82 -6.73
CA ASN A 170 17.30 11.25 -5.33
C ASN A 170 16.10 10.58 -4.66
N LEU A 171 14.97 10.47 -5.36
CA LEU A 171 13.78 9.76 -4.86
C LEU A 171 14.05 8.27 -4.63
N ASP A 172 14.83 7.59 -5.48
CA ASP A 172 15.20 6.19 -5.25
C ASP A 172 16.07 6.01 -3.99
N ARG A 173 16.91 7.00 -3.64
CA ARG A 173 17.65 6.98 -2.37
C ARG A 173 16.72 7.12 -1.18
N LEU A 174 15.69 7.96 -1.26
CA LEU A 174 14.66 8.07 -0.22
C LEU A 174 13.87 6.76 -0.11
N ARG A 175 13.35 6.25 -1.22
CA ARG A 175 12.61 4.97 -1.30
C ARG A 175 13.34 3.84 -0.58
N LYS A 176 14.64 3.64 -0.88
CA LYS A 176 15.46 2.58 -0.26
C LYS A 176 15.51 2.64 1.27
N LYS A 177 15.27 3.80 1.87
CA LYS A 177 15.18 3.97 3.34
C LYS A 177 13.77 3.70 3.87
N LEU A 178 12.74 3.92 3.05
CA LEU A 178 11.32 3.82 3.41
C LEU A 178 10.70 2.44 3.14
N SER A 179 11.29 1.66 2.24
CA SER A 179 10.83 0.30 1.87
C SER A 179 11.53 -0.82 2.68
N ARG A 180 12.33 -0.49 3.70
CA ARG A 180 12.95 -1.45 4.65
C ARG A 180 12.09 -1.63 5.88
#